data_AF-A0A6I0E3E8-F1
#
_entry.id   AF-A0A6I0E3E8-F1
#
_cell.length_a   1.000
_cell.length_b   1.000
_cell.length_c   1.000
_cell.angle_alpha   90.00
_cell.angle_beta   90.00
_cell.angle_gamma   90.00
#
_symmetry.space_group_name_H-M   'P 1'
#
loop_
_entity.id
_entity.type
_entity.pdbx_description
1 polymer ?
#
loop_
_entity_poly.entity_id
_entity_poly.type
_entity_poly.pdbx_seq_one_letter_code
_entity_poly.pdbx_strand_id
1 'polypeptide(L)'
;MDNQPKAGIAPECASFAERYLTINADTILRLLPAEPKYYASDILLYTKSGIAEQKHRIEVNSPLKVDGWFIYQYGYDNRAGADSDFSIFLAVYDPWLNIVYAGMLMILFGTILMSFNFFKK
;
A
#
# COMPACT_ATOMS: atom_id res chain seq x y z
N MET A 1 38.64 -28.77 -8.05
CA MET A 1 37.56 -29.19 -7.14
C MET A 1 37.13 -27.96 -6.35
N ASP A 2 36.15 -27.22 -6.87
CA ASP A 2 35.19 -26.48 -6.04
C ASP A 2 33.98 -26.19 -6.94
N ASN A 3 32.82 -26.55 -6.43
CA ASN A 3 31.58 -26.80 -7.12
C ASN A 3 30.74 -25.53 -7.04
N GLN A 4 30.84 -24.66 -8.05
CA GLN A 4 29.95 -23.51 -8.18
C GLN A 4 28.49 -24.01 -8.28
N PRO A 5 27.60 -23.71 -7.33
CA PRO A 5 26.21 -24.12 -7.44
C PRO A 5 25.57 -23.34 -8.60
N LYS A 6 25.20 -24.07 -9.66
CA LYS A 6 24.29 -23.61 -10.69
C LYS A 6 22.90 -23.45 -10.06
N ALA A 7 22.62 -22.26 -9.56
CA ALA A 7 21.26 -21.88 -9.17
C ALA A 7 20.95 -20.56 -9.87
N GLY A 8 19.90 -20.57 -10.70
CA GLY A 8 19.32 -19.35 -11.25
C GLY A 8 18.73 -18.54 -10.09
N ILE A 9 19.56 -17.68 -9.51
CA ILE A 9 19.12 -16.67 -8.55
C ILE A 9 18.79 -15.45 -9.40
N ALA A 10 17.55 -14.94 -9.28
CA ALA A 10 17.18 -13.67 -9.86
C ALA A 10 18.23 -12.62 -9.45
N PRO A 11 18.79 -11.83 -10.38
CA PRO A 11 19.92 -10.93 -10.11
C PRO A 11 19.61 -9.80 -9.12
N GLU A 12 18.39 -9.73 -8.60
CA GLU A 12 17.87 -8.59 -7.83
C GLU A 12 17.99 -8.75 -6.30
N CYS A 13 18.40 -9.92 -5.79
CA CYS A 13 18.47 -10.17 -4.34
C CYS A 13 19.91 -10.09 -3.74
N ALA A 14 20.95 -9.97 -4.56
CA ALA A 14 22.33 -10.25 -4.12
C ALA A 14 23.20 -9.04 -3.70
N SER A 15 22.69 -7.81 -3.58
CA SER A 15 23.54 -6.73 -3.04
C SER A 15 22.81 -5.74 -2.16
N PHE A 16 22.42 -6.20 -0.97
CA PHE A 16 22.13 -5.33 0.17
C PHE A 16 23.24 -5.34 1.24
N ALA A 17 24.49 -5.53 0.84
CA ALA A 17 25.60 -5.29 1.76
C ALA A 17 25.68 -3.78 2.00
N GLU A 18 25.37 -3.31 3.21
CA GLU A 18 25.51 -1.91 3.59
C GLU A 18 26.91 -1.42 3.23
N ARG A 19 27.02 -0.54 2.24
CA ARG A 19 28.31 0.04 1.83
C ARG A 19 28.49 1.32 2.62
N TYR A 20 29.58 1.40 3.38
CA TYR A 20 30.00 2.64 4.01
C TYR A 20 31.38 3.02 3.51
N LEU A 21 31.58 4.32 3.33
CA LEU A 21 32.84 4.91 2.94
C LEU A 21 33.22 5.92 4.02
N THR A 22 34.34 5.65 4.68
CA THR A 22 34.89 6.57 5.68
C THR A 22 35.61 7.70 4.96
N ILE A 23 35.09 8.92 5.09
CA ILE A 23 35.66 10.13 4.47
C ILE A 23 36.78 10.69 5.36
N ASN A 24 36.55 10.70 6.68
CA ASN A 24 37.49 11.13 7.71
C ASN A 24 37.27 10.31 9.00
N ALA A 25 38.17 10.46 9.99
CA ALA A 25 38.08 9.74 11.28
C ALA A 25 36.71 9.91 11.98
N ASP A 26 36.06 11.06 11.82
CA ASP A 26 34.77 11.38 12.45
C ASP A 26 33.60 11.39 11.46
N THR A 27 33.77 10.95 10.20
CA THR A 27 32.72 11.04 9.19
C THR A 27 32.67 9.82 8.29
N ILE A 28 31.54 9.12 8.36
CA ILE A 28 31.20 7.98 7.50
C ILE A 28 30.03 8.34 6.58
N LEU A 29 30.18 8.04 5.30
CA LEU A 29 29.11 8.09 4.33
C LEU A 29 28.53 6.68 4.22
N ARG A 30 27.25 6.49 4.55
CA ARG A 30 26.58 5.19 4.49
C ARG A 30 25.58 5.19 3.33
N LEU A 31 25.65 4.17 2.47
CA LEU A 31 24.65 3.91 1.45
C LEU A 31 23.50 3.13 2.10
N LEU A 32 22.33 3.75 2.14
CA LEU A 32 21.11 3.10 2.64
C LEU A 32 20.55 2.11 1.62
N PRO A 33 19.65 1.24 2.08
CA PRO A 33 18.98 0.37 1.16
C PRO A 33 18.15 1.03 0.07
N ALA A 34 18.21 0.44 -1.12
CA ALA A 34 17.30 0.79 -2.19
C ALA A 34 15.92 0.31 -1.76
N GLU A 35 15.04 1.27 -1.50
CA GLU A 35 13.65 0.98 -1.16
C GLU A 35 12.86 0.70 -2.43
N PRO A 36 11.95 -0.30 -2.42
CA PRO A 36 11.09 -0.58 -3.56
C PRO A 36 10.20 0.63 -3.90
N LYS A 37 10.12 0.94 -5.20
CA LYS A 37 9.34 2.07 -5.72
C LYS A 37 7.83 1.79 -5.78
N TYR A 38 7.45 0.52 -5.87
CA TYR A 38 6.08 0.10 -6.10
C TYR A 38 5.81 -1.25 -5.42
N TYR A 39 4.64 -1.35 -4.81
CA TYR A 39 4.20 -2.52 -4.06
C TYR A 39 2.84 -2.93 -4.56
N ALA A 40 2.74 -4.15 -5.07
CA ALA A 40 1.48 -4.73 -5.45
C ALA A 40 1.44 -6.23 -5.16
N SER A 41 0.25 -6.74 -4.89
CA SER A 41 -0.03 -8.16 -4.73
C SER A 41 -1.19 -8.57 -5.63
N ASP A 42 -0.98 -9.63 -6.40
CA ASP A 42 -2.04 -10.28 -7.18
C ASP A 42 -2.78 -11.27 -6.27
N ILE A 43 -4.07 -11.01 -6.04
CA ILE A 43 -4.93 -11.79 -5.14
C ILE A 43 -6.12 -12.40 -5.89
N LEU A 44 -6.63 -13.51 -5.36
CA LEU A 44 -7.90 -14.12 -5.76
C LEU A 44 -8.91 -13.88 -4.65
N LEU A 45 -9.97 -13.12 -4.94
CA LEU A 45 -10.98 -12.76 -3.94
C LEU A 45 -12.17 -13.72 -4.00
N TYR A 46 -12.57 -14.25 -2.85
CA TYR A 46 -13.77 -15.10 -2.72
C TYR A 46 -14.84 -14.37 -1.91
N THR A 47 -15.94 -14.02 -2.57
CA THR A 47 -17.07 -13.31 -1.96
C THR A 47 -18.25 -14.27 -1.70
N LYS A 48 -18.97 -14.08 -0.59
CA LYS A 48 -20.13 -14.93 -0.21
C LYS A 48 -21.32 -14.84 -1.18
N SER A 49 -21.43 -13.78 -1.97
CA SER A 49 -22.56 -13.51 -2.88
C SER A 49 -22.49 -14.27 -4.21
N GLY A 50 -21.41 -15.03 -4.44
CA GLY A 50 -21.14 -15.67 -5.72
C GLY A 50 -19.75 -15.29 -6.17
N ILE A 51 -19.00 -16.31 -6.56
CA ILE A 51 -17.56 -16.25 -6.81
C ILE A 51 -17.30 -15.36 -8.03
N ALA A 52 -16.63 -14.22 -7.81
CA ALA A 52 -15.89 -13.58 -8.87
C ALA A 52 -14.43 -14.02 -8.71
N GLU A 53 -14.02 -15.06 -9.46
CA GLU A 53 -12.61 -15.43 -9.64
C GLU A 53 -11.88 -14.34 -10.44
N GLN A 54 -11.92 -13.11 -9.94
CA GLN A 54 -11.23 -11.99 -10.54
C GLN A 54 -9.87 -11.90 -9.85
N LYS A 55 -8.82 -12.18 -10.63
CA LYS A 55 -7.47 -11.80 -10.26
C LYS A 55 -7.46 -10.29 -10.08
N HIS A 56 -7.34 -9.85 -8.84
CA HIS A 56 -7.25 -8.43 -8.52
C HIS A 56 -5.84 -8.11 -8.08
N ARG A 57 -5.29 -7.03 -8.63
CA ARG A 57 -4.05 -6.45 -8.15
C ARG A 57 -4.38 -5.40 -7.11
N ILE A 58 -3.93 -5.60 -5.87
CA ILE A 58 -3.97 -4.57 -4.83
C ILE A 58 -2.62 -3.87 -4.84
N GLU A 59 -2.64 -2.55 -4.92
CA GLU A 59 -1.43 -1.72 -4.84
C GLU A 59 -1.40 -0.96 -3.53
N VAL A 60 -0.21 -0.61 -3.05
CA VAL A 60 -0.08 0.31 -1.91
C VAL A 60 -0.75 1.63 -2.25
N ASN A 61 -1.67 2.06 -1.38
CA ASN A 61 -2.54 3.24 -1.51
C ASN A 61 -3.72 3.13 -2.50
N SER A 62 -3.91 1.98 -3.16
CA SER A 62 -5.09 1.71 -4.00
C SER A 62 -5.88 0.53 -3.44
N PRO A 63 -6.72 0.74 -2.40
CA PRO A 63 -7.49 -0.34 -1.80
C PRO A 63 -8.54 -0.90 -2.76
N LEU A 64 -8.69 -2.21 -2.75
CA LEU A 64 -9.77 -2.88 -3.47
C LEU A 64 -11.08 -2.69 -2.71
N LYS A 65 -12.10 -2.18 -3.39
CA LYS A 65 -13.44 -1.96 -2.82
C LYS A 65 -14.41 -3.00 -3.36
N VAL A 66 -14.93 -3.87 -2.49
CA VAL A 66 -15.89 -4.93 -2.87
C VAL A 66 -16.97 -5.03 -1.81
N ASP A 67 -18.24 -4.93 -2.21
CA ASP A 67 -19.42 -5.07 -1.32
C ASP A 67 -19.36 -4.23 -0.03
N GLY A 68 -18.83 -3.01 -0.11
CA GLY A 68 -18.67 -2.09 1.04
C GLY A 68 -17.46 -2.38 1.92
N TRP A 69 -16.64 -3.37 1.57
CA TRP A 69 -15.35 -3.64 2.19
C TRP A 69 -14.24 -2.90 1.45
N PHE A 70 -13.31 -2.35 2.22
CA PHE A 70 -12.05 -1.79 1.74
C PHE A 70 -10.93 -2.75 2.13
N ILE A 71 -10.23 -3.29 1.14
CA ILE A 71 -9.13 -4.22 1.35
C ILE A 71 -7.82 -3.50 1.05
N TYR A 72 -7.00 -3.33 2.08
CA TYR A 72 -5.69 -2.71 2.01
C TYR A 72 -4.60 -3.78 2.09
N GLN A 73 -3.50 -3.58 1.37
CA GLN A 73 -2.26 -4.31 1.63
C GLN A 73 -1.58 -3.65 2.83
N TYR A 74 -1.44 -4.39 3.93
CA TYR A 74 -0.88 -3.89 5.18
C TYR A 74 0.63 -4.19 5.29
N GLY A 75 1.06 -5.35 4.82
CA GLY A 75 2.46 -5.75 4.91
C GLY A 75 2.80 -6.94 4.02
N TYR A 76 4.08 -7.26 3.94
CA TYR A 76 4.65 -8.42 3.25
C TYR A 76 6.04 -8.70 3.86
N ASP A 77 6.69 -9.78 3.47
CA ASP A 77 8.05 -10.07 3.92
C ASP A 77 9.07 -9.12 3.26
N ASN A 78 9.47 -8.08 4.01
CA ASN A 78 10.47 -7.11 3.57
C ASN A 78 11.84 -7.73 3.30
N ARG A 79 12.17 -8.91 3.85
CA ARG A 79 13.47 -9.56 3.64
C ARG A 79 13.56 -10.27 2.30
N ALA A 80 12.44 -10.84 1.85
CA ALA A 80 12.32 -11.54 0.57
C ALA A 80 11.95 -10.58 -0.59
N GLY A 81 11.34 -9.42 -0.29
CA GLY A 81 11.06 -8.40 -1.29
C GLY A 81 10.04 -8.89 -2.32
N ALA A 82 10.46 -8.95 -3.58
CA ALA A 82 9.62 -9.42 -4.69
C ALA A 82 9.29 -10.93 -4.62
N ASP A 83 10.15 -11.72 -3.97
CA ASP A 83 9.97 -13.17 -3.79
C ASP A 83 9.31 -13.50 -2.43
N SER A 84 8.52 -12.57 -1.88
CA SER A 84 7.84 -12.76 -0.60
C SER A 84 6.79 -13.88 -0.65
N ASP A 85 6.93 -14.87 0.23
CA ASP A 85 5.99 -16.01 0.33
C ASP A 85 4.61 -15.62 0.90
N PHE A 86 4.51 -14.48 1.60
CA PHE A 86 3.25 -14.04 2.20
C PHE A 86 3.03 -12.53 2.13
N SER A 87 1.76 -12.14 2.08
CA SER A 87 1.28 -10.75 2.19
C SER A 87 0.17 -10.69 3.23
N ILE A 88 0.14 -9.59 4.00
CA ILE A 88 -0.85 -9.31 5.03
C ILE A 88 -1.83 -8.28 4.48
N PHE A 89 -3.12 -8.59 4.56
CA PHE A 89 -4.20 -7.72 4.09
C PHE A 89 -5.12 -7.32 5.24
N LEU A 90 -5.61 -6.08 5.19
CA LEU A 90 -6.58 -5.54 6.13
C LEU A 90 -7.89 -5.29 5.41
N ALA A 91 -8.95 -5.98 5.80
CA ALA A 91 -10.30 -5.73 5.32
C ALA A 91 -11.06 -4.88 6.34
N VAL A 92 -11.55 -3.72 5.92
CA VAL A 92 -12.29 -2.77 6.75
C VAL A 92 -13.67 -2.56 6.15
N TYR A 93 -14.72 -2.75 6.96
CA TYR A 93 -16.09 -2.44 6.59
C TYR A 93 -16.54 -1.16 7.31
N ASP A 94 -16.88 -0.12 6.57
CA ASP A 94 -17.39 1.14 7.12
C ASP A 94 -18.72 1.54 6.46
N PRO A 95 -19.86 1.25 7.10
CA PRO A 95 -21.18 1.66 6.61
C PRO A 95 -21.53 3.12 6.93
N TRP A 96 -20.78 3.79 7.82
CA TRP A 96 -21.10 5.13 8.33
C TRP A 96 -20.54 6.25 7.46
N LEU A 97 -19.58 5.94 6.59
CA LEU A 97 -18.97 6.92 5.69
C LEU A 97 -20.00 7.74 4.90
N ASN A 98 -21.08 7.09 4.45
CA ASN A 98 -22.19 7.75 3.75
C ASN A 98 -22.91 8.78 4.62
N ILE A 99 -23.11 8.47 5.91
CA ILE A 99 -23.77 9.36 6.87
C ILE A 99 -22.86 10.55 7.20
N VAL A 100 -21.56 10.32 7.35
CA VAL A 100 -20.58 11.39 7.55
C VAL A 100 -20.59 12.35 6.36
N TYR A 101 -20.58 11.84 5.12
CA TYR A 101 -20.68 12.68 3.93
C TYR A 101 -21.98 13.46 3.84
N ALA A 102 -23.11 12.86 4.26
CA ALA A 102 -24.37 13.58 4.34
C ALA A 102 -24.30 14.75 5.34
N GLY A 103 -23.67 14.54 6.51
CA GLY A 103 -23.44 15.60 7.49
C GLY A 103 -22.54 16.73 6.96
N MET A 104 -21.45 16.39 6.26
CA MET A 104 -20.57 17.38 5.64
C MET A 104 -21.30 18.23 4.59
N LEU A 105 -22.13 17.61 3.76
CA LEU A 105 -22.97 18.33 2.80
C LEU A 105 -23.97 19.25 3.50
N MET A 106 -24.61 18.78 4.58
CA MET A 106 -25.54 19.58 5.36
C MET A 106 -24.87 20.85 5.91
N ILE A 107 -23.67 20.74 6.45
CA ILE A 107 -22.88 21.88 6.93
C ILE A 107 -22.55 22.83 5.78
N LEU A 108 -22.07 22.29 4.64
CA LEU A 108 -21.75 23.08 3.46
C LEU A 108 -22.96 23.88 2.96
N PHE A 109 -24.13 23.24 2.86
CA PHE A 109 -25.38 23.90 2.50
C PHE A 109 -25.78 24.96 3.52
N GLY A 110 -25.66 24.68 4.82
CA GLY A 110 -25.93 25.64 5.88
C GLY A 110 -25.06 26.90 5.74
N THR A 111 -23.76 26.72 5.50
CA THR A 111 -22.83 27.84 5.28
C THR A 111 -23.21 28.64 4.02
N ILE A 112 -23.46 27.96 2.90
CA ILE A 112 -23.84 28.62 1.64
C ILE A 112 -25.14 29.43 1.81
N LEU A 113 -26.16 28.86 2.45
CA LEU A 113 -27.43 29.53 2.71
C LEU A 113 -27.26 30.75 3.64
N MET A 114 -26.43 30.65 4.67
CA MET A 114 -26.10 31.79 5.53
C MET A 114 -25.38 32.89 4.76
N SER A 115 -24.39 32.54 3.94
CA SER A 115 -23.67 33.51 3.10
C SER A 115 -24.60 34.22 2.12
N PHE A 116 -25.48 33.49 1.42
CA PHE A 116 -26.46 34.12 0.52
C PHE A 116 -27.44 35.06 1.25
N ASN A 117 -27.91 34.69 2.45
CA ASN A 117 -28.76 35.57 3.25
C ASN A 117 -28.01 36.81 3.74
N PHE A 118 -26.71 36.67 4.06
CA PHE A 118 -25.86 37.79 4.43
C PHE A 118 -25.66 38.79 3.27
N PHE A 119 -25.43 38.32 2.05
CA PHE A 119 -25.29 39.18 0.86
C PHE A 119 -26.61 39.82 0.40
N LYS A 120 -27.75 39.29 0.83
CA LYS A 120 -29.08 39.85 0.53
C LYS A 120 -29.50 40.97 1.49
N LYS A 121 -28.75 41.22 2.56
CA LYS A 121 -28.96 42.29 3.53
C LYS A 121 -28.04 43.47 3.23
#